data_AF-A0A955NKU7-F1
#
_entry.id   AF-A0A955NKU7-F1
#
_cell.length_a   1.000
_cell.length_b   1.000
_cell.length_c   1.000
_cell.angle_alpha   90.00
_cell.angle_beta   90.00
_cell.angle_gamma   90.00
#
_symmetry.space_group_name_H-M   'P 1'
#
loop_
_entity.id
_entity.type
_entity.pdbx_description
1 polymer ?
#
loop_
_entity_poly.entity_id
_entity_poly.type
_entity_poly.pdbx_seq_one_letter_code
_entity_poly.pdbx_strand_id
1 'polypeptide(L)'
;MLRRTFLRDGTLVLGTLPLIGAIGEGATVAVNDSNNEGIPRLRIGLVTDLHYADKDPGGTRYYRESIPKFEECIQKFNDEKLDLTIELGDFVDAAEEVETEIDYLKTLDEIYSKFSGDRHYVLGNHCVWTLTKEQ
;
A
#
# COMPACT_ATOMS: atom_id res chain seq x y z
N MET A 1 21.63 26.55 -4.75
CA MET A 1 20.62 25.59 -5.24
C MET A 1 20.16 24.76 -4.04
N LEU A 2 19.14 25.22 -3.31
CA LEU A 2 18.60 24.54 -2.12
C LEU A 2 17.29 23.83 -2.51
N ARG A 3 17.42 22.57 -2.93
CA ARG A 3 16.29 21.67 -3.24
C ARG A 3 15.85 20.93 -1.99
N ARG A 4 15.31 21.65 -1.00
CA ARG A 4 14.65 21.02 0.16
C ARG A 4 13.33 21.73 0.39
N THR A 5 12.34 21.42 -0.43
CA THR A 5 10.95 21.76 -0.13
C THR A 5 10.50 20.77 0.94
N PHE A 6 10.53 21.23 2.19
CA PHE A 6 9.88 20.55 3.30
C PHE A 6 8.35 20.59 3.05
N LEU A 7 7.63 19.49 3.28
CA LEU A 7 6.16 19.46 3.24
C LEU A 7 5.64 20.53 4.19
N ARG A 8 5.24 21.69 3.66
CA ARG A 8 4.96 22.87 4.48
C ARG A 8 3.54 22.90 5.04
N ASP A 9 2.66 22.05 4.52
CA ASP A 9 1.24 22.00 4.92
C ASP A 9 0.75 20.54 5.04
N GLY A 10 1.66 19.59 5.27
CA GLY A 10 1.31 18.19 5.45
C GLY A 10 0.64 17.97 6.81
N THR A 11 -0.57 17.42 6.82
CA THR A 11 -1.20 16.91 8.04
C THR A 11 -0.86 15.42 8.17
N LEU A 12 -0.44 14.95 9.34
CA LEU A 12 -0.26 13.53 9.62
C LEU A 12 -1.43 13.08 10.52
N VAL A 13 -2.32 12.24 9.99
CA VAL A 13 -3.42 11.65 10.77
C VAL A 13 -3.07 10.20 11.09
N LEU A 14 -2.74 9.94 12.35
CA LEU A 14 -2.53 8.60 12.89
C LEU A 14 -3.79 8.18 13.67
N GLY A 15 -4.67 7.44 13.00
CA GLY A 15 -5.90 6.94 13.62
C GLY A 15 -5.69 5.55 14.21
N THR A 16 -5.84 5.42 15.52
CA THR A 16 -6.32 4.19 16.16
C THR A 16 -7.59 4.58 16.91
N LEU A 17 -8.74 3.97 16.64
CA LEU A 17 -9.87 3.81 17.59
C LEU A 17 -11.05 3.07 16.92
N PRO A 18 -11.77 2.22 17.69
CA PRO A 18 -12.92 1.46 17.21
C PRO A 18 -14.16 2.36 17.22
N LEU A 19 -14.77 2.60 16.06
CA LEU A 19 -16.08 3.23 15.99
C LEU A 19 -17.09 2.21 15.46
N ILE A 20 -17.82 1.60 16.38
CA ILE A 20 -19.07 0.92 16.08
C ILE A 20 -19.99 1.96 15.42
N GLY A 21 -20.29 1.78 14.13
CA GLY A 21 -21.42 2.44 13.47
C GLY A 21 -21.10 3.54 12.45
N ALA A 22 -20.19 3.31 11.50
CA ALA A 22 -20.31 3.78 10.12
C ALA A 22 -19.23 3.09 9.29
N ILE A 23 -19.66 2.19 8.40
CA ILE A 23 -18.78 1.55 7.42
C ILE A 23 -18.24 2.59 6.45
N GLY A 24 -16.91 2.61 6.28
CA GLY A 24 -16.22 3.23 5.15
C GLY A 24 -15.73 4.67 5.37
N GLU A 25 -14.57 4.83 5.99
CA GLU A 25 -13.70 6.01 5.75
C GLU A 25 -12.30 5.75 6.34
N GLY A 26 -11.45 5.06 5.58
CA GLY A 26 -10.01 5.15 5.82
C GLY A 26 -9.57 6.61 5.76
N ALA A 27 -8.72 7.01 6.71
CA ALA A 27 -8.35 8.40 6.94
C ALA A 27 -7.71 9.05 5.70
N THR A 28 -8.48 9.86 4.99
CA THR A 28 -7.98 10.66 3.86
C THR A 28 -7.35 11.94 4.41
N VAL A 29 -6.02 12.05 4.35
CA VAL A 29 -5.33 13.31 4.65
C VAL A 29 -5.16 14.08 3.36
N ALA A 30 -5.98 15.11 3.15
CA ALA A 30 -5.80 16.06 2.06
C ALA A 30 -5.24 17.38 2.61
N VAL A 31 -4.14 17.87 2.01
CA VAL A 31 -3.72 19.27 2.17
C VAL A 31 -4.73 20.13 1.43
N ASN A 32 -5.69 20.68 2.17
CA ASN A 32 -6.76 21.48 1.61
C ASN A 32 -6.36 22.95 1.69
N ASP A 33 -5.58 23.44 0.72
CA ASP A 33 -5.44 24.88 0.52
C ASP A 33 -6.72 25.39 -0.13
N SER A 34 -7.60 25.97 0.68
CA SER A 34 -8.91 26.48 0.29
C SER A 34 -8.85 27.72 -0.60
N ASN A 35 -7.65 28.26 -0.88
CA ASN A 35 -7.46 29.47 -1.67
C ASN A 35 -7.14 29.22 -3.15
N ASN A 36 -7.16 27.96 -3.61
CA ASN A 36 -6.64 27.61 -4.93
C ASN A 36 -7.58 26.70 -5.74
N GLU A 37 -8.82 27.15 -5.93
CA GLU A 37 -9.75 26.51 -6.85
C GLU A 37 -9.21 26.64 -8.30
N GLY A 38 -8.67 25.54 -8.84
CA GLY A 38 -8.18 25.48 -10.22
C GLY A 38 -6.84 24.77 -10.42
N ILE A 39 -6.10 24.44 -9.35
CA ILE A 39 -4.87 23.63 -9.48
C ILE A 39 -5.24 22.13 -9.44
N PRO A 40 -4.87 21.33 -10.46
CA PRO A 40 -5.01 19.89 -10.41
C PRO A 40 -4.25 19.34 -9.20
N ARG A 41 -4.94 18.62 -8.32
CA ARG A 41 -4.32 17.99 -7.15
C ARG A 41 -3.96 16.56 -7.48
N LEU A 42 -2.69 16.23 -7.28
CA LEU A 42 -2.20 14.86 -7.35
C LEU A 42 -2.64 14.10 -6.09
N ARG A 43 -3.27 12.94 -6.28
CA ARG A 43 -3.73 12.05 -5.23
C ARG A 43 -2.99 10.73 -5.33
N ILE A 44 -2.23 10.41 -4.28
CA ILE A 44 -1.33 9.26 -4.23
C ILE A 44 -1.80 8.32 -3.12
N GLY A 45 -2.01 7.06 -3.46
CA GLY A 45 -2.20 5.96 -2.50
C GLY A 45 -0.86 5.45 -2.01
N LEU A 46 -0.73 5.21 -0.71
CA LEU A 46 0.47 4.60 -0.12
C LEU A 46 0.08 3.33 0.62
N VAL A 47 0.80 2.25 0.34
CA VAL A 47 0.69 0.95 1.02
C VAL A 47 2.09 0.42 1.30
N THR A 48 2.29 -0.30 2.40
CA THR A 48 3.61 -0.78 2.82
C THR A 48 3.44 -2.01 3.71
N ASP A 49 4.48 -2.85 3.78
CA ASP A 49 4.60 -3.94 4.76
C ASP A 49 3.38 -4.88 4.78
N LEU A 50 2.91 -5.28 3.59
CA LEU A 50 1.81 -6.24 3.47
C LEU A 50 2.22 -7.62 4.01
N HIS A 51 3.51 -7.98 3.85
CA HIS A 51 4.10 -9.24 4.31
C HIS A 51 3.20 -10.45 4.03
N TYR A 52 2.60 -10.57 2.84
CA TYR A 52 1.77 -11.73 2.55
C TYR A 52 2.58 -13.03 2.54
N ALA A 53 2.02 -14.06 3.16
CA ALA A 53 2.48 -15.44 3.06
C ALA A 53 1.33 -16.40 3.42
N ASP A 54 1.31 -17.58 2.81
CA ASP A 54 0.36 -18.65 3.15
C ASP A 54 0.88 -19.48 4.34
N LYS A 55 0.97 -18.84 5.51
CA LYS A 55 1.39 -19.49 6.76
C LYS A 55 0.63 -18.98 7.98
N ASP A 56 0.70 -19.75 9.06
CA ASP A 56 0.02 -19.41 10.30
C ASP A 56 0.60 -18.15 10.95
N PRO A 57 -0.22 -17.39 11.71
CA PRO A 57 0.25 -16.17 12.36
C PRO A 57 1.48 -16.40 13.25
N GLY A 58 2.41 -15.44 13.21
CA GLY A 58 3.65 -15.47 13.97
C GLY A 58 3.86 -14.17 14.74
N GLY A 59 3.82 -14.23 16.07
CA GLY A 59 3.93 -13.03 16.91
C GLY A 59 2.79 -12.04 16.63
N THR A 60 3.12 -10.90 16.01
CA THR A 60 2.14 -9.87 15.60
C THR A 60 1.85 -9.86 14.10
N ARG A 61 2.40 -10.83 13.33
CA ARG A 61 2.20 -10.93 11.89
C ARG A 61 1.03 -11.85 11.57
N TYR A 62 0.03 -11.31 10.88
CA TYR A 62 -1.18 -12.01 10.44
C TYR A 62 -1.18 -12.13 8.91
N TYR A 63 -0.33 -13.02 8.39
CA TYR A 63 0.07 -13.07 6.98
C TYR A 63 -1.09 -13.13 5.99
N ARG A 64 -2.07 -14.01 6.22
CA ARG A 64 -3.21 -14.20 5.31
C ARG A 64 -4.23 -13.06 5.37
N GLU A 65 -4.22 -12.28 6.44
CA GLU A 65 -5.12 -11.12 6.56
C GLU A 65 -4.71 -9.96 5.65
N SER A 66 -3.51 -9.98 5.06
CA SER A 66 -3.09 -8.95 4.10
C SER A 66 -3.93 -8.99 2.82
N ILE A 67 -4.42 -10.16 2.39
CA ILE A 67 -5.29 -10.29 1.20
C ILE A 67 -6.55 -9.42 1.33
N PRO A 68 -7.47 -9.66 2.29
CA PRO A 68 -8.71 -8.89 2.37
C PRO A 68 -8.45 -7.41 2.67
N LYS A 69 -7.42 -7.08 3.47
CA LYS A 69 -7.03 -5.69 3.74
C LYS A 69 -6.55 -4.97 2.48
N PHE A 70 -5.81 -5.67 1.62
CA PHE A 70 -5.30 -5.10 0.39
C PHE A 70 -6.39 -4.96 -0.66
N GLU A 71 -7.32 -5.91 -0.75
CA GLU A 71 -8.52 -5.78 -1.60
C GLU A 71 -9.36 -4.56 -1.21
N GLU A 72 -9.62 -4.35 0.08
CA GLU A 72 -10.33 -3.16 0.58
C GLU A 72 -9.55 -1.87 0.27
N CYS A 73 -8.22 -1.89 0.44
CA CYS A 73 -7.35 -0.77 0.10
C CYS A 73 -7.46 -0.37 -1.38
N ILE A 74 -7.33 -1.34 -2.30
CA ILE A 74 -7.43 -1.10 -3.74
C ILE A 74 -8.83 -0.63 -4.14
N GLN A 75 -9.88 -1.19 -3.53
CA GLN A 75 -11.24 -0.72 -3.76
C GLN A 75 -11.39 0.74 -3.35
N LYS A 76 -10.95 1.11 -2.14
CA LYS A 76 -11.00 2.50 -1.66
C LYS A 76 -10.18 3.44 -2.55
N PHE A 77 -9.00 3.02 -3.02
CA PHE A 77 -8.19 3.84 -3.93
C PHE A 77 -8.90 4.11 -5.26
N ASN A 78 -9.61 3.12 -5.80
CA ASN A 78 -10.43 3.30 -6.99
C ASN A 78 -11.63 4.23 -6.73
N ASP A 79 -12.34 4.06 -5.62
CA ASP A 79 -13.50 4.88 -5.25
C ASP A 79 -13.13 6.36 -5.04
N GLU A 80 -11.98 6.60 -4.40
CA GLU A 80 -11.39 7.93 -4.21
C GLU A 80 -10.75 8.48 -5.49
N LYS A 81 -10.69 7.69 -6.58
CA LYS A 81 -10.14 8.06 -7.89
C LYS A 81 -8.68 8.55 -7.80
N LEU A 82 -7.83 7.85 -7.06
CA LEU A 82 -6.42 8.22 -6.94
C LEU A 82 -5.74 8.18 -8.32
N ASP A 83 -4.75 9.06 -8.52
CA ASP A 83 -4.04 9.16 -9.80
C ASP A 83 -2.99 8.04 -9.92
N LEU A 84 -2.34 7.71 -8.80
CA LEU A 84 -1.39 6.61 -8.69
C LEU A 84 -1.33 6.05 -7.28
N THR A 85 -0.67 4.92 -7.14
CA THR A 85 -0.40 4.26 -5.87
C THR A 85 1.03 3.74 -5.84
N ILE A 86 1.64 3.79 -4.66
CA ILE A 86 3.00 3.36 -4.41
C ILE A 86 2.97 2.34 -3.27
N GLU A 87 3.44 1.14 -3.59
CA GLU A 87 3.79 0.11 -2.63
C GLU A 87 5.25 0.36 -2.18
N LEU A 88 5.46 0.56 -0.88
CA LEU A 88 6.72 1.07 -0.33
C LEU A 88 7.69 -0.01 0.14
N GLY A 89 7.40 -1.28 -0.15
CA GLY A 89 8.24 -2.41 0.15
C GLY A 89 7.58 -3.40 1.08
N ASP A 90 8.21 -4.57 1.14
CA ASP A 90 7.79 -5.70 1.96
C ASP A 90 6.39 -6.20 1.57
N PHE A 91 6.16 -6.26 0.25
CA PHE A 91 4.95 -6.77 -0.39
C PHE A 91 4.60 -8.19 0.08
N VAL A 92 5.58 -9.10 0.10
CA VAL A 92 5.45 -10.48 0.59
C VAL A 92 6.40 -10.73 1.75
N ASP A 93 6.11 -11.75 2.56
CA ASP A 93 7.09 -12.28 3.51
C ASP A 93 7.92 -13.40 2.86
N ALA A 94 9.07 -13.68 3.45
CA ALA A 94 9.98 -14.71 2.98
C ALA A 94 9.33 -16.10 2.93
N ALA A 95 9.64 -16.84 1.86
CA ALA A 95 9.35 -18.26 1.70
C ALA A 95 10.64 -19.11 1.78
N GLU A 96 10.51 -20.42 1.92
CA GLU A 96 11.64 -21.36 1.87
C GLU A 96 12.08 -21.68 0.44
N GLU A 97 11.14 -21.63 -0.51
CA GLU A 97 11.34 -21.99 -1.91
C GLU A 97 11.02 -20.82 -2.84
N VAL A 98 11.81 -20.67 -3.91
CA VAL A 98 11.66 -19.61 -4.93
C VAL A 98 10.27 -19.58 -5.53
N GLU A 99 9.74 -20.75 -5.90
CA GLU A 99 8.41 -20.85 -6.52
C GLU A 99 7.30 -20.39 -5.58
N THR A 100 7.44 -20.64 -4.27
CA THR A 100 6.47 -20.19 -3.28
C THR A 100 6.52 -18.67 -3.10
N GLU A 101 7.71 -18.06 -3.09
CA GLU A 101 7.84 -16.60 -3.04
C GLU A 101 7.25 -15.94 -4.29
N ILE A 102 7.48 -16.53 -5.47
CA ILE A 102 6.88 -16.09 -6.73
C ILE A 102 5.35 -16.19 -6.66
N ASP A 103 4.79 -17.26 -6.10
CA ASP A 103 3.33 -17.42 -5.99
C ASP A 103 2.71 -16.42 -5.00
N TYR A 104 3.42 -16.06 -3.92
CA TYR A 104 3.01 -14.96 -3.05
C TYR A 104 2.98 -13.63 -3.79
N LEU A 105 4.01 -13.34 -4.60
CA LEU A 105 4.09 -12.12 -5.40
C LEU A 105 2.94 -12.04 -6.40
N LYS A 106 2.67 -13.12 -7.13
CA LYS A 106 1.53 -13.20 -8.08
C LYS A 106 0.19 -12.96 -7.38
N THR A 107 -0.01 -13.59 -6.22
CA THR A 107 -1.27 -13.46 -5.46
C THR A 107 -1.60 -12.00 -5.14
N LEU A 108 -0.62 -11.25 -4.61
CA LEU A 108 -0.85 -9.84 -4.33
C LEU A 108 -0.82 -8.95 -5.58
N ASP A 109 -0.02 -9.28 -6.60
CA ASP A 109 -0.02 -8.51 -7.84
C ASP A 109 -1.36 -8.60 -8.57
N GLU A 110 -2.03 -9.76 -8.54
CA GLU A 110 -3.38 -9.90 -9.06
C GLU A 110 -4.36 -8.93 -8.38
N ILE A 111 -4.26 -8.74 -7.06
CA ILE A 111 -5.08 -7.76 -6.33
C ILE A 111 -4.68 -6.35 -6.73
N TYR A 112 -3.38 -6.04 -6.73
CA TYR A 112 -2.88 -4.72 -7.05
C TYR A 112 -3.29 -4.31 -8.47
N SER A 113 -3.33 -5.26 -9.41
CA SER A 113 -3.70 -5.04 -10.82
C SER A 113 -5.12 -4.55 -11.04
N LYS A 114 -5.98 -4.68 -10.02
CA LYS A 114 -7.34 -4.14 -10.03
C LYS A 114 -7.39 -2.62 -9.78
N PHE A 115 -6.27 -1.99 -9.42
CA PHE A 115 -6.20 -0.53 -9.34
C PHE A 115 -6.25 0.07 -10.76
N SER A 116 -7.08 1.11 -10.94
CA SER A 116 -7.39 1.67 -12.26
C SER A 116 -6.35 2.68 -12.77
N GLY A 117 -5.40 3.10 -11.92
CA GLY A 117 -4.35 4.08 -12.24
C GLY A 117 -2.94 3.48 -12.24
N ASP A 118 -1.94 4.36 -12.16
CA ASP A 118 -0.53 3.94 -12.19
C ASP A 118 -0.11 3.26 -10.88
N ARG A 119 0.58 2.12 -11.00
CA ARG A 119 1.07 1.31 -9.88
C ARG A 119 2.58 1.33 -9.84
N HIS A 120 3.15 1.64 -8.68
CA HIS A 120 4.58 1.60 -8.44
C HIS A 120 4.90 0.66 -7.27
N TYR A 121 6.07 0.05 -7.34
CA TYR A 121 6.60 -0.90 -6.36
C TYR A 121 7.97 -0.44 -5.91
N VAL A 122 8.26 -0.61 -4.63
CA VAL A 122 9.59 -0.42 -4.05
C VAL A 122 10.02 -1.78 -3.53
N LEU A 123 11.24 -2.20 -3.82
CA LEU A 123 11.73 -3.47 -3.30
C LEU A 123 12.07 -3.32 -1.82
N GLY A 124 11.34 -4.04 -0.98
CA GLY A 124 11.68 -4.22 0.44
C GLY A 124 12.68 -5.36 0.63
N ASN A 125 13.16 -5.52 1.87
CA ASN A 125 14.13 -6.56 2.19
C ASN A 125 13.50 -7.96 2.23
N HIS A 126 12.17 -8.08 2.43
CA HIS A 126 11.46 -9.35 2.39
C HIS A 126 11.01 -9.76 0.97
N CYS A 127 11.06 -8.85 -0.01
CA CYS A 127 10.55 -9.11 -1.38
C CYS A 127 11.47 -9.93 -2.29
N VAL A 128 12.74 -10.09 -1.89
CA VAL A 128 13.79 -10.73 -2.71
C VAL A 128 14.59 -11.71 -1.85
N TRP A 129 13.91 -12.45 -0.97
CA TRP A 129 14.55 -13.28 0.04
C TRP A 129 15.21 -14.52 -0.58
N THR A 130 14.45 -15.26 -1.40
CA THR A 130 14.95 -16.43 -2.14
C THR A 130 15.29 -16.11 -3.59
N LEU A 131 14.82 -14.97 -4.11
CA LEU A 131 15.00 -14.60 -5.52
C LEU A 131 16.48 -14.35 -5.86
N THR A 132 16.88 -14.84 -7.03
CA THR A 132 18.19 -14.59 -7.63
C THR A 132 18.05 -13.60 -8.80
N LYS A 133 19.17 -13.30 -9.48
CA LYS A 133 19.15 -12.42 -10.66
C LYS A 133 18.52 -13.04 -11.92
N GLU A 134 18.26 -14.34 -11.89
CA GLU A 134 17.75 -15.10 -13.04
C GLU A 134 16.23 -15.04 -13.14
N GLN A 135 15.56 -14.78 -12.01
CA GLN A 135 14.14 -14.42 -11.96
C GLN A 135 13.95 -12.95 -12.36
#